data_AF-A0AAV3UBW9-F1
#
_entry.id   AF-A0AAV3UBW9-F1
#
_cell.length_a   1.000
_cell.length_b   1.000
_cell.length_c   1.000
_cell.angle_alpha   90.00
_cell.angle_beta   90.00
_cell.angle_gamma   90.00
#
_symmetry.space_group_name_H-M   'P 1'
#
loop_
_entity.id
_entity.type
_entity.pdbx_description
1 polymer ?
#
loop_
_entity_poly.entity_id
_entity_poly.type
_entity_poly.pdbx_seq_one_letter_code
_entity_poly.pdbx_strand_id
1 'polypeptide(L)'
;MFNYFRRCHGSRGETDSKLYSKVALALNRLKRTTNGHDEWDMYVWFALAERLDWFGFDVRWMNDHIEPRCPQCAGRLKYERLESGRLIALCGTNCTNDRRDRLAEIRETVLSLYVRTYAIDSSEAPSADDLVLL
;
A
#
# COMPACT_ATOMS: atom_id res chain seq x y z
N MET A 1 9.95 0.85 9.48
CA MET A 1 9.74 0.74 8.02
C MET A 1 11.02 0.61 7.17
N PHE A 2 11.96 1.57 7.09
CA PHE A 2 13.13 1.44 6.18
C PHE A 2 14.02 0.20 6.45
N ASN A 3 14.32 -0.08 7.72
CA ASN A 3 15.08 -1.29 8.08
C ASN A 3 14.31 -2.59 7.79
N TYR A 4 12.98 -2.55 7.83
CA TYR A 4 12.13 -3.68 7.44
C TYR A 4 12.23 -3.91 5.93
N PHE A 5 12.08 -2.84 5.13
CA PHE A 5 12.29 -2.89 3.68
C PHE A 5 13.65 -3.51 3.32
N ARG A 6 14.75 -3.01 3.92
CA ARG A 6 16.10 -3.53 3.67
C ARG A 6 16.24 -5.02 4.00
N ARG A 7 15.58 -5.48 5.06
CA ARG A 7 15.59 -6.88 5.46
C ARG A 7 14.86 -7.76 4.44
N CYS A 8 13.68 -7.33 4.00
CA CYS A 8 12.90 -8.04 2.97
C CYS A 8 13.61 -8.06 1.61
N HIS A 9 14.24 -6.95 1.21
CA HIS A 9 15.02 -6.92 -0.03
C HIS A 9 16.30 -7.76 0.07
N GLY A 10 16.97 -7.72 1.23
CA GLY A 10 18.24 -8.44 1.45
C GLY A 10 18.13 -9.96 1.34
N SER A 11 16.97 -10.56 1.58
CA SER A 11 16.77 -12.01 1.35
C SER A 11 16.79 -12.39 -0.13
N ARG A 12 16.77 -11.42 -1.05
CA ARG A 12 16.78 -11.62 -2.51
C ARG A 12 18.19 -11.57 -3.14
N GLY A 13 19.23 -11.30 -2.35
CA GLY A 13 20.63 -11.57 -2.73
C GLY A 13 21.50 -10.36 -3.05
N GLU A 14 20.96 -9.23 -3.51
CA GLU A 14 21.79 -8.06 -3.86
C GLU A 14 21.32 -6.77 -3.17
N THR A 15 22.29 -5.97 -2.75
CA THR A 15 22.04 -4.62 -2.23
C THR A 15 21.97 -3.62 -3.36
N ASP A 16 20.85 -2.92 -3.50
CA ASP A 16 20.67 -1.85 -4.49
C ASP A 16 20.68 -0.48 -3.78
N SER A 17 21.79 0.25 -3.92
CA SER A 17 21.96 1.57 -3.31
C SER A 17 21.02 2.62 -3.91
N LYS A 18 20.70 2.53 -5.21
CA LYS A 18 19.79 3.44 -5.90
C LYS A 18 18.37 3.24 -5.39
N LEU A 19 17.93 1.98 -5.27
CA LEU A 19 16.66 1.62 -4.65
C LEU A 19 16.58 2.13 -3.21
N TYR A 20 17.60 1.89 -2.38
CA TYR A 20 17.59 2.33 -0.99
C TYR A 20 17.53 3.84 -0.83
N SER A 21 18.23 4.62 -1.67
CA SER A 21 18.07 6.08 -1.68
C SER A 21 16.65 6.51 -2.05
N LYS A 22 16.05 5.89 -3.07
CA LYS A 22 14.67 6.21 -3.49
C LYS A 22 13.65 5.84 -2.41
N VAL A 23 13.80 4.68 -1.77
CA VAL A 23 12.97 4.24 -0.65
C VAL A 23 13.08 5.22 0.53
N ALA A 24 14.29 5.63 0.90
CA ALA A 24 14.49 6.55 2.03
C ALA A 24 13.78 7.89 1.80
N LEU A 25 13.92 8.46 0.59
CA LEU A 25 13.24 9.71 0.20
C LEU A 25 11.72 9.55 0.14
N ALA A 26 11.23 8.48 -0.48
CA ALA A 26 9.81 8.20 -0.62
C ALA A 26 9.14 8.00 0.76
N LEU A 27 9.72 7.17 1.62
CA LEU A 27 9.24 6.94 2.98
C LEU A 27 9.23 8.21 3.83
N ASN A 28 10.24 9.07 3.70
CA ASN A 28 10.27 10.34 4.41
C ASN A 28 9.10 11.24 4.01
N ARG A 29 8.82 11.34 2.69
CA ARG A 29 7.68 12.11 2.18
C ARG A 29 6.34 11.52 2.62
N LEU A 30 6.13 10.22 2.41
CA LEU A 30 4.88 9.53 2.79
C LEU A 30 4.57 9.71 4.28
N LYS A 31 5.53 9.42 5.17
CA LYS A 31 5.34 9.55 6.63
C LYS A 31 5.12 11.00 7.10
N ARG A 32 5.52 12.00 6.31
CA ARG A 32 5.22 13.42 6.59
C ARG A 32 3.82 13.82 6.12
N THR A 33 3.26 13.11 5.14
CA THR A 33 1.92 13.38 4.60
C THR A 33 0.82 12.65 5.37
N THR A 34 1.12 11.47 5.93
CA THR A 34 0.16 10.69 6.72
C THR A 34 -0.38 11.48 7.91
N ASN A 35 -1.66 11.30 8.20
CA ASN A 35 -2.35 11.74 9.40
C ASN A 35 -3.41 10.71 9.85
N GLY A 36 -3.43 10.39 11.14
CA GLY A 36 -4.48 9.57 11.74
C GLY A 36 -4.51 8.14 11.18
N HIS A 37 -5.60 7.77 10.51
CA HIS A 37 -5.82 6.38 10.09
C HIS A 37 -4.88 5.89 8.97
N ASP A 38 -4.36 6.79 8.13
CA ASP A 38 -3.44 6.40 7.05
C ASP A 38 -1.96 6.23 7.52
N GLU A 39 -1.67 6.50 8.80
CA GLU A 39 -0.34 6.30 9.41
C GLU A 39 0.04 4.83 9.54
N TRP A 40 -0.92 3.92 9.33
CA TRP A 40 -0.64 2.50 9.40
C TRP A 40 0.38 2.10 8.36
N ASP A 41 1.38 1.35 8.82
CA ASP A 41 2.51 0.91 8.01
C ASP A 41 2.06 0.18 6.72
N MET A 42 0.87 -0.45 6.69
CA MET A 42 0.33 -1.06 5.45
C MET A 42 0.06 -0.05 4.33
N TYR A 43 -0.53 1.10 4.64
CA TYR A 43 -0.83 2.11 3.62
C TYR A 43 0.44 2.73 3.08
N VAL A 44 1.39 3.03 3.97
CA VAL A 44 2.72 3.54 3.59
C VAL A 44 3.49 2.52 2.76
N TRP A 45 3.37 1.23 3.08
CA TRP A 45 4.04 0.16 2.32
C TRP A 45 3.48 0.00 0.92
N PHE A 46 2.15 -0.04 0.76
CA PHE A 46 1.53 -0.10 -0.56
C PHE A 46 1.82 1.16 -1.39
N ALA A 47 1.68 2.36 -0.81
CA ALA A 47 2.00 3.61 -1.49
C ALA A 47 3.50 3.70 -1.88
N LEU A 48 4.40 3.15 -1.05
CA LEU A 48 5.81 3.03 -1.38
C LEU A 48 6.03 2.10 -2.57
N ALA A 49 5.38 0.92 -2.58
CA ALA A 49 5.53 -0.04 -3.66
C ALA A 49 5.14 0.60 -5.01
N GLU A 50 3.98 1.26 -5.06
CA GLU A 50 3.51 2.00 -6.24
C GLU A 50 4.51 3.05 -6.71
N ARG A 51 5.10 3.80 -5.76
CA ARG A 51 6.09 4.81 -6.10
C ARG A 51 7.36 4.22 -6.70
N LEU A 52 7.78 3.05 -6.22
CA LEU A 52 8.99 2.39 -6.70
C LEU A 52 8.77 1.70 -8.06
N ASP A 53 7.60 1.11 -8.27
CA ASP A 53 7.20 0.58 -9.57
C ASP A 53 7.15 1.69 -10.63
N TRP A 54 6.62 2.86 -10.28
CA TRP A 54 6.66 4.05 -11.14
C TRP A 54 8.09 4.49 -11.48
N PHE A 55 9.07 4.27 -10.58
CA PHE A 55 10.49 4.51 -10.88
C PHE A 55 11.16 3.36 -11.67
N GLY A 56 10.43 2.30 -12.01
CA GLY A 56 10.89 1.15 -12.79
C GLY A 56 11.60 0.07 -11.97
N PHE A 57 11.39 0.00 -10.65
CA PHE A 57 11.95 -1.07 -9.82
C PHE A 57 11.01 -2.29 -9.78
N ASP A 58 11.55 -3.51 -9.85
CA ASP A 58 10.77 -4.73 -9.60
C ASP A 58 10.48 -4.89 -8.10
N VAL A 59 9.27 -4.50 -7.71
CA VAL A 59 8.84 -4.45 -6.30
C VAL A 59 7.61 -5.28 -6.00
N ARG A 60 7.18 -6.16 -6.92
CA ARG A 60 6.00 -7.03 -6.70
C ARG A 60 6.13 -7.92 -5.46
N TRP A 61 7.36 -8.29 -5.12
CA TRP A 61 7.69 -9.06 -3.90
C TRP A 61 7.29 -8.35 -2.60
N MET A 62 7.10 -7.02 -2.62
CA MET A 62 6.67 -6.28 -1.43
C MET A 62 5.30 -6.75 -0.93
N ASN A 63 4.43 -7.24 -1.81
CA ASN A 63 3.09 -7.72 -1.45
C ASN A 63 3.13 -8.99 -0.58
N ASP A 64 4.21 -9.76 -0.63
CA ASP A 64 4.37 -10.95 0.19
C ASP A 64 4.70 -10.63 1.67
N HIS A 65 5.02 -9.36 1.96
CA HIS A 65 5.52 -8.91 3.26
C HIS A 65 4.54 -8.04 4.05
N ILE A 66 3.35 -7.77 3.50
CA ILE A 66 2.29 -7.09 4.23
C ILE A 66 0.93 -7.71 3.95
N GLU A 67 0.17 -7.96 4.99
CA GLU A 67 -1.19 -8.49 4.87
C GLU A 67 -2.19 -7.34 5.05
N PRO A 68 -3.13 -7.12 4.10
CA PRO A 68 -4.22 -6.16 4.29
C PRO A 68 -5.03 -6.45 5.56
N ARG A 69 -5.31 -5.39 6.33
CA ARG A 69 -6.10 -5.44 7.57
C ARG A 69 -7.32 -4.54 7.46
N CYS A 70 -8.35 -4.83 8.25
CA CYS A 70 -9.54 -3.98 8.30
C CYS A 70 -9.16 -2.54 8.71
N PRO A 71 -9.48 -1.52 7.90
CA PRO A 71 -9.18 -0.11 8.21
C PRO A 71 -9.77 0.39 9.54
N GLN A 72 -10.85 -0.25 10.00
CA GLN A 72 -11.63 0.20 11.15
C GLN A 72 -11.19 -0.44 12.47
N CYS A 73 -10.70 -1.68 12.45
CA CYS A 73 -10.34 -2.40 13.68
C CYS A 73 -9.00 -3.15 13.64
N ALA A 74 -8.24 -3.04 12.55
CA ALA A 74 -7.01 -3.79 12.29
C ALA A 74 -7.17 -5.33 12.27
N GLY A 75 -8.41 -5.83 12.32
CA GLY A 75 -8.73 -7.24 12.28
C GLY A 75 -8.39 -7.89 10.94
N ARG A 76 -8.32 -9.23 10.93
CA ARG A 76 -8.11 -10.00 9.71
C ARG A 76 -9.27 -9.81 8.74
N LEU A 77 -8.95 -9.83 7.45
CA LEU A 77 -9.95 -9.79 6.40
C LEU A 77 -10.35 -11.22 5.98
N LYS A 78 -11.63 -11.38 5.63
CA LYS A 78 -12.16 -12.58 4.99
C LYS A 78 -12.37 -12.28 3.51
N TYR A 79 -11.66 -13.01 2.66
CA TYR A 79 -11.74 -12.82 1.21
C TYR A 79 -12.88 -13.65 0.64
N GLU A 80 -13.68 -13.02 -0.23
CA GLU A 80 -14.79 -13.66 -0.92
C GLU A 80 -14.70 -13.31 -2.41
N ARG A 81 -14.86 -14.30 -3.29
CA ARG A 81 -14.96 -14.09 -4.73
C ARG A 81 -16.42 -14.07 -5.10
N LEU A 82 -16.89 -12.96 -5.66
CA LEU A 82 -18.26 -12.79 -6.14
C LEU A 82 -18.47 -13.58 -7.43
N GLU A 83 -19.73 -13.82 -7.80
CA GLU A 83 -20.10 -14.46 -9.07
C GLU A 83 -19.56 -13.71 -10.30
N SER A 84 -19.39 -12.39 -10.20
CA SER A 84 -18.75 -11.55 -11.22
C SER A 84 -17.23 -11.79 -11.36
N GLY A 85 -16.64 -12.66 -10.55
CA GLY A 85 -15.20 -12.92 -10.50
C GLY A 85 -14.42 -11.91 -9.66
N ARG A 86 -15.04 -10.79 -9.26
CA ARG A 86 -14.42 -9.76 -8.40
C ARG A 86 -14.07 -10.34 -7.03
N LEU A 87 -12.85 -10.08 -6.58
CA LEU A 87 -12.40 -10.37 -5.22
C LEU A 87 -12.74 -9.19 -4.32
N ILE A 88 -13.45 -9.46 -3.23
CA ILE A 88 -13.72 -8.50 -2.16
C ILE A 88 -13.13 -9.01 -0.84
N ALA A 89 -12.95 -8.13 0.12
CA ALA A 89 -12.59 -8.57 1.48
C ALA A 89 -13.45 -7.91 2.55
N LEU A 90 -14.04 -8.75 3.40
CA LEU A 90 -14.90 -8.33 4.51
C LEU A 90 -14.10 -8.29 5.80
N CYS A 91 -14.52 -7.47 6.76
CA CYS A 91 -13.95 -7.53 8.11
C CYS A 91 -14.31 -8.86 8.78
N GLY A 92 -13.31 -9.68 9.13
CA GLY A 92 -13.54 -10.97 9.79
C GLY A 92 -14.15 -10.85 11.20
N THR A 93 -13.92 -9.72 11.87
CA THR A 93 -14.52 -9.40 13.17
C THR A 93 -15.91 -8.76 13.04
N ASN A 94 -16.31 -8.36 11.83
CA ASN A 94 -17.54 -7.62 11.58
C ASN A 94 -17.71 -6.36 12.46
N CYS A 95 -16.62 -5.60 12.67
CA CYS A 95 -16.57 -4.49 13.65
C CYS A 95 -17.56 -3.34 13.39
N THR A 96 -18.02 -3.18 12.15
CA THR A 96 -18.94 -2.11 11.71
C THR A 96 -20.33 -2.62 11.34
N ASN A 97 -20.53 -3.94 11.30
CA ASN A 97 -21.77 -4.59 10.87
C ASN A 97 -22.34 -4.17 9.50
N ASP A 98 -21.49 -3.69 8.59
CA ASP A 98 -21.91 -3.13 7.28
C ASP A 98 -21.57 -4.03 6.08
N ARG A 99 -20.81 -5.11 6.31
CA ARG A 99 -20.31 -6.05 5.27
C ARG A 99 -19.70 -5.34 4.05
N ARG A 100 -19.06 -4.19 4.23
CA ARG A 100 -18.43 -3.44 3.13
C ARG A 100 -17.14 -4.11 2.65
N ASP A 101 -16.83 -3.91 1.37
CA ASP A 101 -15.57 -4.31 0.75
C ASP A 101 -14.42 -3.44 1.27
N ARG A 102 -13.63 -3.99 2.19
CA ARG A 102 -12.48 -3.31 2.80
C ARG A 102 -11.29 -3.22 1.86
N LEU A 103 -11.21 -4.03 0.80
CA LEU A 103 -10.16 -3.84 -0.21
C LEU A 103 -10.35 -2.52 -0.95
N ALA A 104 -11.59 -2.16 -1.29
CA ALA A 104 -11.88 -0.88 -1.93
C ALA A 104 -11.44 0.30 -1.06
N GLU A 105 -11.80 0.29 0.24
CA GLU A 105 -11.39 1.33 1.19
C GLU A 105 -9.87 1.42 1.36
N ILE A 106 -9.17 0.28 1.37
CA ILE A 106 -7.70 0.26 1.41
C ILE A 106 -7.11 0.89 0.15
N ARG A 107 -7.60 0.53 -1.04
CA ARG A 107 -7.16 1.13 -2.31
C ARG A 107 -7.37 2.64 -2.34
N GLU A 108 -8.55 3.10 -1.95
CA GLU A 108 -8.89 4.52 -1.87
C GLU A 108 -7.96 5.27 -0.89
N THR A 109 -7.65 4.66 0.25
CA THR A 109 -6.74 5.24 1.25
C THR A 109 -5.32 5.34 0.72
N VAL A 110 -4.81 4.29 0.08
CA VAL A 110 -3.48 4.28 -0.54
C VAL A 110 -3.39 5.32 -1.65
N LEU A 111 -4.40 5.40 -2.52
CA LEU A 111 -4.46 6.40 -3.58
C LEU A 111 -4.45 7.82 -3.01
N SER A 112 -5.32 8.09 -2.04
CA SER A 112 -5.43 9.40 -1.40
C SER A 112 -4.11 9.82 -0.74
N LEU A 113 -3.42 8.89 -0.08
CA LEU A 113 -2.08 9.13 0.45
C LEU A 113 -1.09 9.43 -0.68
N TYR A 114 -1.04 8.58 -1.71
CA TYR A 114 -0.12 8.75 -2.83
C TYR A 114 -0.29 10.10 -3.54
N VAL A 115 -1.53 10.45 -3.90
CA VAL A 115 -1.88 11.71 -4.56
C VAL A 115 -1.50 12.90 -3.69
N ARG A 116 -1.85 12.92 -2.39
CA ARG A 116 -1.45 14.02 -1.51
C ARG A 116 0.07 14.15 -1.36
N THR A 117 0.81 13.04 -1.45
CA THR A 117 2.28 13.06 -1.36
C THR A 117 2.95 13.49 -2.66
N TYR A 118 2.39 13.18 -3.84
CA TYR A 118 3.10 13.30 -5.12
C TYR A 118 2.37 14.04 -6.25
N ALA A 119 1.09 14.41 -6.12
CA ALA A 119 0.34 15.06 -7.20
C ALA A 119 0.83 16.47 -7.56
N ILE A 120 1.65 17.09 -6.71
CA ILE A 120 2.30 18.37 -7.03
C ILE A 120 3.52 18.15 -7.96
N ASP A 121 4.10 16.95 -7.97
CA ASP A 121 5.29 16.60 -8.74
C ASP A 121 4.97 16.03 -10.15
N SER A 122 3.70 15.84 -10.52
CA SER A 122 3.28 15.17 -11.76
C SER A 122 2.07 15.88 -12.40
N SER A 123 2.12 16.14 -13.72
CA SER A 123 1.00 16.72 -14.47
C SER A 123 -0.19 15.77 -14.68
N GLU A 124 -0.07 14.52 -14.24
CA GLU A 124 -1.12 13.50 -14.27
C GLU A 124 -1.19 12.83 -12.90
N ALA A 125 -2.37 12.90 -12.25
CA ALA A 125 -2.64 12.20 -11.00
C ALA A 125 -3.23 10.82 -11.32
N PRO A 126 -2.68 9.72 -10.77
CA PRO A 126 -3.25 8.38 -10.97
C PRO A 126 -4.63 8.26 -10.31
N SER A 127 -5.46 7.37 -10.84
CA SER A 127 -6.74 6.93 -10.27
C SER A 127 -6.56 5.65 -9.43
N ALA A 128 -7.61 5.24 -8.69
CA ALA A 128 -7.54 4.04 -7.84
C ALA A 128 -7.28 2.76 -8.65
N ASP A 129 -7.74 2.74 -9.89
CA ASP A 129 -7.60 1.60 -10.81
C ASP A 129 -6.20 1.52 -11.44
N ASP A 130 -5.40 2.59 -11.32
CA ASP A 130 -4.00 2.62 -11.79
C ASP A 130 -3.02 2.03 -10.75
N LEU A 131 -3.49 1.73 -9.53
CA LEU A 131 -2.69 1.07 -8.51
C LEU A 131 -2.57 -0.43 -8.83
N VAL A 132 -1.47 -0.81 -9.48
CA VAL A 132 -1.25 -2.15 -10.02
C VAL A 132 -0.73 -3.15 -8.99
N LEU A 133 -0.37 -2.69 -7.80
CA LEU A 133 0.21 -3.51 -6.75
C LEU A 133 -0.77 -3.83 -5.61
N LEU A 134 -2.08 -3.53 -5.75
CA LEU A 134 -3.08 -3.76 -4.68
C LEU A 134 -4.33 -4.56 -5.10
#